data_AF-A0A7K0FH85-F1
#
_entry.id   AF-A0A7K0FH85-F1
#
_cell.length_a   1.000
_cell.length_b   1.000
_cell.length_c   1.000
_cell.angle_alpha   90.00
_cell.angle_beta   90.00
_cell.angle_gamma   90.00
#
_symmetry.space_group_name_H-M   'P 1'
#
loop_
_entity.id
_entity.type
_entity.pdbx_description
1 polymer ?
#
loop_
_entity_poly.entity_id
_entity_poly.type
_entity_poly.pdbx_seq_one_letter_code
_entity_poly.pdbx_strand_id
1 'polypeptide(L)'
;MKNIVIFFLSLFFLNSCTSTKNWHSTQTDIKWQADFDELTGKEHLFFKKQPNRLVYLSSQLKYTLGELSLKDGREILADNLTITHKKIKLDHNRKLNITGNKARGSFILEYPVYAIKQVNVNFNKNIELLALCYFFTIYEDIVAIPETQTIEIDGKQVKVKDLYSLNIKIANEFIPYLKSKNLSIIRSYFEKDFYLHYSNFLLSIDSFPHAFVTSDTQFVKRFETIDDAKIFVKAMNDFYTEINFDQFLDKYKLYYNTMITEVTKNLPAENFITEMEHFYGKRIQNYNLYPSLTMPFSQGFAVGSSDMIGNIFGSFNIPKEIDNNSNPDLGFKNNVALRTLCVHEFGHSFINPVIDQIDDKHIKATEKLFEPIKEKMFAQGYNEWKICLYEHFVRAGEIVIAKLLGDDNKAQEIMNDNVTNRSFIYLPQIAEKLEYWYYNEFFTKTYPQKVDEIISELN
;
A
#
# COMPACT_ATOMS: atom_id res chain seq x y z
N MET A 1 8.66 47.51 2.51
CA MET A 1 7.95 47.69 1.22
C MET A 1 8.62 46.81 0.18
N LYS A 2 7.97 45.70 -0.18
CA LYS A 2 8.46 44.73 -1.18
C LYS A 2 8.03 45.20 -2.57
N ASN A 3 8.98 45.39 -3.47
CA ASN A 3 8.70 45.70 -4.87
C ASN A 3 8.15 44.46 -5.58
N ILE A 4 6.90 44.55 -6.03
CA ILE A 4 6.26 43.60 -6.93
C ILE A 4 6.74 43.95 -8.34
N VAL A 5 7.46 43.03 -8.99
CA VAL A 5 7.82 43.16 -10.41
C VAL A 5 6.71 42.50 -11.22
N ILE A 6 5.89 43.34 -11.87
CA ILE A 6 4.91 42.92 -12.89
C ILE A 6 5.63 42.93 -14.23
N PHE A 7 5.86 41.76 -14.83
CA PHE A 7 6.36 41.69 -16.21
C PHE A 7 5.19 41.81 -17.19
N PHE A 8 5.08 42.95 -17.86
CA PHE A 8 4.36 43.09 -19.13
C PHE A 8 5.33 42.75 -20.26
N LEU A 9 5.09 41.66 -20.99
CA LEU A 9 5.83 41.32 -22.21
C LEU A 9 4.98 41.70 -23.44
N SER A 10 5.44 42.70 -24.19
CA SER A 10 4.92 43.05 -25.51
C SER A 10 5.71 42.33 -26.62
N LEU A 11 5.01 41.63 -27.51
CA LEU A 11 5.52 40.87 -28.66
C LEU A 11 6.23 41.73 -29.72
N PHE A 12 7.21 41.16 -30.43
CA PHE A 12 7.30 41.19 -31.90
C PHE A 12 7.99 39.93 -32.47
N PHE A 13 7.52 39.52 -33.65
CA PHE A 13 7.60 38.21 -34.31
C PHE A 13 8.97 37.78 -34.87
N LEU A 14 9.26 36.46 -34.85
CA LEU A 14 9.18 35.58 -36.03
C LEU A 14 9.44 34.09 -35.67
N ASN A 15 8.54 33.22 -36.15
CA ASN A 15 8.44 31.75 -36.07
C ASN A 15 7.76 31.09 -34.85
N SER A 16 6.44 31.25 -34.73
CA SER A 16 5.47 30.14 -34.59
C SER A 16 4.04 30.69 -34.55
N CYS A 17 3.13 30.21 -35.42
CA CYS A 17 1.74 30.67 -35.53
C CYS A 17 0.88 30.28 -34.31
N THR A 18 1.10 30.93 -33.17
CA THR A 18 0.19 30.89 -32.03
C THR A 18 -0.40 32.28 -31.81
N SER A 19 -1.72 32.37 -31.83
CA SER A 19 -2.52 33.55 -31.54
C SER A 19 -3.36 33.27 -30.31
N THR A 20 -3.28 34.15 -29.31
CA THR A 20 -4.07 34.08 -28.08
C THR A 20 -4.84 35.37 -27.84
N LYS A 21 -6.00 35.26 -27.19
CA LYS A 21 -6.82 36.40 -26.75
C LYS A 21 -7.21 36.24 -25.28
N ASN A 22 -7.04 37.31 -24.50
CA ASN A 22 -7.33 37.35 -23.06
C ASN A 22 -6.75 36.16 -22.30
N TRP A 23 -5.48 35.85 -22.58
CA TRP A 23 -4.76 34.74 -21.96
C TRP A 23 -4.32 35.09 -20.53
N HIS A 24 -4.89 34.40 -19.56
CA HIS A 24 -4.51 34.46 -18.15
C HIS A 24 -3.92 33.13 -17.76
N SER A 25 -2.65 33.10 -17.34
CA SER A 25 -1.98 31.84 -17.01
C SER A 25 -1.10 31.94 -15.77
N THR A 26 -0.98 30.83 -15.06
CA THR A 26 -0.05 30.64 -13.94
C THR A 26 0.66 29.31 -14.13
N GLN A 27 1.99 29.33 -14.04
CA GLN A 27 2.83 28.14 -14.19
C GLN A 27 3.86 28.07 -13.06
N THR A 28 4.03 26.88 -12.52
CA THR A 28 5.02 26.51 -11.49
C THR A 28 5.79 25.27 -11.98
N ASP A 29 6.73 24.76 -11.19
CA ASP A 29 7.49 23.56 -11.54
C ASP A 29 6.65 22.26 -11.59
N ILE A 30 5.43 22.28 -11.05
CA ILE A 30 4.56 21.09 -10.95
C ILE A 30 3.14 21.32 -11.48
N LYS A 31 2.78 22.54 -11.89
CA LYS A 31 1.41 22.90 -12.29
C LYS A 31 1.39 23.99 -13.34
N TRP A 32 0.50 23.88 -14.32
CA TRP A 32 0.21 24.92 -15.30
C TRP A 32 -1.29 25.03 -15.50
N GLN A 33 -1.82 26.24 -15.34
CA GLN A 33 -3.21 26.53 -15.64
C GLN A 33 -3.31 27.78 -16.52
N ALA A 34 -4.33 27.83 -17.37
CA ALA A 34 -4.67 29.02 -18.11
C ALA A 34 -6.16 29.09 -18.44
N ASP A 35 -6.67 30.31 -18.58
CA ASP A 35 -7.98 30.65 -19.11
C ASP A 35 -7.79 31.65 -20.27
N PHE A 36 -8.56 31.50 -21.34
CA PHE A 36 -8.42 32.30 -22.55
C PHE A 36 -9.72 32.39 -23.37
N ASP A 37 -9.91 33.54 -24.01
CA ASP A 37 -11.03 33.77 -24.92
C ASP A 37 -10.81 33.16 -26.30
N GLU A 38 -9.54 33.03 -26.70
CA GLU A 38 -9.13 32.38 -27.93
C GLU A 38 -7.71 31.80 -27.78
N LEU A 39 -7.52 30.55 -28.21
CA LEU A 39 -6.24 29.93 -28.53
C LEU A 39 -6.32 29.32 -29.92
N THR A 40 -5.50 29.84 -30.84
CA THR A 40 -5.28 29.29 -32.18
C THR A 40 -3.79 29.06 -32.36
N GLY A 41 -3.34 27.81 -32.34
CA GLY A 41 -1.93 27.45 -32.44
C GLY A 41 -1.49 26.46 -31.37
N LYS A 42 -0.22 26.52 -30.96
CA LYS A 42 0.38 25.57 -30.03
C LYS A 42 1.14 26.26 -28.92
N GLU A 43 0.86 25.82 -27.70
CA GLU A 43 1.65 26.07 -26.50
C GLU A 43 2.32 24.76 -26.06
N HIS A 44 3.41 24.81 -25.28
CA HIS A 44 4.12 23.57 -24.93
C HIS A 44 4.74 23.53 -23.53
N LEU A 45 4.72 22.32 -22.95
CA LEU A 45 5.53 21.94 -21.78
C LEU A 45 6.73 21.13 -22.24
N PHE A 46 7.91 21.46 -21.71
CA PHE A 46 9.14 20.73 -21.99
C PHE A 46 9.69 20.08 -20.73
N PHE A 47 9.93 18.77 -20.81
CA PHE A 47 10.59 17.99 -19.76
C PHE A 47 11.93 17.49 -20.27
N LYS A 48 13.00 17.84 -19.55
CA LYS A 48 14.34 17.29 -19.82
C LYS A 48 14.39 15.81 -19.48
N LYS A 49 15.18 15.05 -20.23
CA LYS A 49 15.52 13.65 -19.93
C LYS A 49 15.99 13.51 -18.48
N GLN A 50 15.35 12.60 -17.75
CA GLN A 50 15.66 12.22 -16.38
C GLN A 50 15.47 10.69 -16.26
N PRO A 51 16.54 9.89 -16.37
CA PRO A 51 16.44 8.44 -16.22
C PRO A 51 15.79 8.03 -14.90
N ASN A 52 15.03 6.93 -14.91
CA ASN A 52 14.32 6.38 -13.74
C ASN A 52 13.32 7.36 -13.09
N ARG A 53 12.83 8.32 -13.87
CA ARG A 53 11.77 9.25 -13.45
C ARG A 53 10.65 9.28 -14.46
N LEU A 54 9.46 9.59 -13.97
CA LEU A 54 8.29 9.83 -14.80
C LEU A 54 7.57 11.09 -14.34
N VAL A 55 6.89 11.74 -15.28
CA VAL A 55 5.87 12.74 -14.99
C VAL A 55 4.55 12.01 -14.83
N TYR A 56 3.85 12.28 -13.72
CA TYR A 56 2.46 11.87 -13.56
C TYR A 56 1.59 13.07 -13.94
N LEU A 57 1.07 13.08 -15.16
CA LEU A 57 0.31 14.19 -15.73
C LEU A 57 -1.17 13.99 -15.44
N SER A 58 -1.71 14.83 -14.55
CA SER A 58 -3.13 15.03 -14.36
C SER A 58 -3.57 16.22 -15.21
N SER A 59 -4.57 16.06 -16.06
CA SER A 59 -5.01 17.10 -17.00
C SER A 59 -6.52 17.23 -17.11
N GLN A 60 -7.01 18.47 -17.13
CA GLN A 60 -8.40 18.81 -17.44
C GLN A 60 -8.42 19.97 -18.44
N LEU A 61 -9.15 19.78 -19.54
CA LEU A 61 -9.35 20.78 -20.58
C LEU A 61 -10.83 21.13 -20.63
N LYS A 62 -11.18 22.42 -20.53
CA LYS A 62 -12.56 22.90 -20.64
C LYS A 62 -12.64 23.88 -21.77
N TYR A 63 -13.54 23.68 -22.73
CA TYR A 63 -13.72 24.63 -23.83
C TYR A 63 -15.17 24.67 -24.29
N THR A 64 -15.58 25.83 -24.81
CA THR A 64 -16.96 26.11 -25.25
C THR A 64 -17.07 26.41 -26.74
N LEU A 65 -15.94 26.72 -27.37
CA LEU A 65 -15.83 26.99 -28.81
C LEU A 65 -14.52 26.43 -29.32
N GLY A 66 -14.49 26.01 -30.59
CA GLY A 66 -13.29 25.48 -31.24
C GLY A 66 -12.90 24.09 -30.73
N GLU A 67 -11.61 23.76 -30.84
CA GLU A 67 -11.04 22.50 -30.34
C GLU A 67 -9.81 22.76 -29.48
N LEU A 68 -9.73 22.10 -28.32
CA LEU A 68 -8.58 22.13 -27.42
C LEU A 68 -8.10 20.71 -27.14
N SER A 69 -6.80 20.46 -27.25
CA SER A 69 -6.23 19.13 -26.97
C SER A 69 -4.81 19.22 -26.42
N LEU A 70 -4.45 18.26 -25.57
CA LEU A 70 -3.11 18.05 -25.05
C LEU A 70 -2.50 16.80 -25.68
N LYS A 71 -1.32 16.93 -26.29
CA LYS A 71 -0.69 15.86 -27.07
C LYS A 71 0.77 15.64 -26.73
N ASP A 72 1.21 14.38 -26.78
CA ASP A 72 2.62 14.01 -26.85
C ASP A 72 2.92 13.37 -28.20
N GLY A 73 3.65 14.09 -29.06
CA GLY A 73 3.78 13.71 -30.46
C GLY A 73 2.42 13.58 -31.15
N ARG A 74 2.01 12.35 -31.46
CA ARG A 74 0.69 12.04 -32.08
C ARG A 74 -0.34 11.53 -31.08
N GLU A 75 0.07 11.15 -29.87
CA GLU A 75 -0.82 10.64 -28.84
C GLU A 75 -1.63 11.79 -28.24
N ILE A 76 -2.95 11.62 -28.17
CA ILE A 76 -3.83 12.53 -27.43
C ILE A 76 -3.81 12.10 -25.97
N LEU A 77 -3.31 12.98 -25.11
CA LEU A 77 -3.26 12.75 -23.66
C LEU A 77 -4.56 13.18 -22.99
N ALA A 78 -5.18 14.27 -23.49
CA ALA A 78 -6.46 14.78 -23.02
C ALA A 78 -7.15 15.61 -24.11
N ASP A 79 -8.46 15.42 -24.27
CA ASP A 79 -9.34 16.15 -25.19
C ASP A 79 -10.81 16.24 -24.68
N ASN A 80 -11.09 15.78 -23.45
CA ASN A 80 -12.42 15.77 -22.85
C ASN A 80 -12.46 16.61 -21.55
N LEU A 81 -13.67 16.82 -21.03
CA LEU A 81 -13.93 17.68 -19.86
C LEU A 81 -13.55 17.04 -18.51
N THR A 82 -13.39 15.72 -18.48
CA THR A 82 -13.00 14.96 -17.28
C THR A 82 -11.51 15.07 -17.01
N ILE A 83 -11.10 14.79 -15.78
CA ILE A 83 -9.69 14.72 -15.42
C ILE A 83 -9.12 13.43 -15.98
N THR A 84 -7.95 13.54 -16.60
CA THR A 84 -7.21 12.41 -17.19
C THR A 84 -5.86 12.30 -16.52
N HIS A 85 -5.40 11.07 -16.28
CA HIS A 85 -4.15 10.78 -15.60
C HIS A 85 -3.24 9.95 -16.51
N LYS A 86 -2.03 10.44 -16.80
CA LYS A 86 -1.08 9.81 -17.73
C LYS A 86 0.33 9.79 -17.16
N LYS A 87 0.97 8.62 -17.18
CA LYS A 87 2.37 8.45 -16.82
C LYS A 87 3.26 8.63 -18.04
N ILE A 88 4.23 9.52 -17.95
CA ILE A 88 5.12 9.89 -19.05
C ILE A 88 6.57 9.66 -18.59
N LYS A 89 7.20 8.57 -19.05
CA LYS A 89 8.61 8.27 -18.75
C LYS A 89 9.54 9.35 -19.30
N LEU A 90 10.55 9.74 -18.53
CA LEU A 90 11.53 10.76 -18.90
C LEU A 90 12.85 10.17 -19.43
N ASP A 91 12.80 9.02 -20.09
CA ASP A 91 14.00 8.37 -20.69
C ASP A 91 14.63 9.18 -21.84
N HIS A 92 13.89 10.17 -22.35
CA HIS A 92 14.28 11.14 -23.36
C HIS A 92 13.58 12.48 -23.06
N ASN A 93 14.00 13.55 -23.76
CA ASN A 93 13.32 14.84 -23.66
C ASN A 93 11.88 14.71 -24.16
N ARG A 94 10.90 15.20 -23.40
CA ARG A 94 9.48 15.19 -23.76
C ARG A 94 9.00 16.61 -24.04
N LYS A 95 8.20 16.77 -25.08
CA LYS A 95 7.55 18.05 -25.42
C LYS A 95 6.06 17.81 -25.58
N LEU A 96 5.28 18.19 -24.58
CA LEU A 96 3.83 18.10 -24.62
C LEU A 96 3.28 19.38 -25.24
N ASN A 97 2.31 19.26 -26.15
CA ASN A 97 1.75 20.39 -26.86
C ASN A 97 0.28 20.56 -26.50
N ILE A 98 -0.08 21.75 -26.02
CA ILE A 98 -1.47 22.21 -25.93
C ILE A 98 -1.80 22.85 -27.27
N THR A 99 -2.72 22.26 -28.01
CA THR A 99 -3.13 22.75 -29.33
C THR A 99 -4.55 23.28 -29.24
N GLY A 100 -4.74 24.53 -29.66
CA GLY A 100 -6.06 25.14 -29.82
C GLY A 100 -6.34 25.47 -31.29
N ASN A 101 -7.58 25.27 -31.72
CA ASN A 101 -8.11 25.75 -32.99
C ASN A 101 -9.31 26.65 -32.72
N LYS A 102 -9.08 27.97 -32.68
CA LYS A 102 -10.09 28.97 -32.27
C LYS A 102 -10.76 28.61 -30.94
N ALA A 103 -9.98 28.04 -30.03
CA ALA A 103 -10.49 27.46 -28.80
C ALA A 103 -10.79 28.56 -27.78
N ARG A 104 -11.99 28.58 -27.21
CA ARG A 104 -12.32 29.40 -26.02
C ARG A 104 -12.45 28.48 -24.83
N GLY A 105 -11.67 28.71 -23.77
CA GLY A 105 -11.70 27.80 -22.64
C GLY A 105 -10.57 27.98 -21.65
N SER A 106 -10.27 26.90 -20.95
CA SER A 106 -9.23 26.81 -19.95
C SER A 106 -8.63 25.41 -19.87
N PHE A 107 -7.47 25.31 -19.23
CA PHE A 107 -6.91 24.03 -18.84
C PHE A 107 -6.24 24.11 -17.47
N ILE A 108 -6.16 22.96 -16.82
CA ILE A 108 -5.36 22.73 -15.62
C ILE A 108 -4.53 21.47 -15.87
N LEU A 109 -3.22 21.60 -15.70
CA LEU A 109 -2.25 20.50 -15.77
C LEU A 109 -1.48 20.46 -14.45
N GLU A 110 -1.48 19.32 -13.77
CA GLU A 110 -0.52 19.01 -12.71
C GLU A 110 0.41 17.90 -13.19
N TYR A 111 1.71 18.09 -13.01
CA TYR A 111 2.76 17.22 -13.56
C TYR A 111 3.88 16.95 -12.54
N PRO A 112 3.56 16.49 -11.32
CA PRO A 112 4.58 16.04 -10.38
C PRO A 112 5.51 14.98 -11.02
N VAL A 113 6.81 15.15 -10.78
CA VAL A 113 7.82 14.15 -11.16
C VAL A 113 7.98 13.16 -10.02
N TYR A 114 7.91 11.87 -10.35
CA TYR A 114 8.14 10.76 -9.43
C TYR A 114 9.44 10.05 -9.81
N ALA A 115 10.23 9.70 -8.79
CA ALA A 115 11.29 8.72 -8.93
C ALA A 115 10.66 7.33 -8.89
N ILE A 116 11.11 6.45 -9.78
CA ILE A 116 10.74 5.04 -9.74
C ILE A 116 11.42 4.43 -8.50
N LYS A 117 10.61 3.90 -7.59
CA LYS A 117 11.09 3.39 -6.29
C LYS A 117 11.36 1.91 -6.36
N GLN A 118 12.45 1.52 -5.72
CA GLN A 118 12.76 0.12 -5.47
C GLN A 118 12.13 -0.32 -4.15
N VAL A 119 11.75 -1.59 -4.09
CA VAL A 119 11.26 -2.24 -2.88
C VAL A 119 12.38 -3.08 -2.31
N ASN A 120 12.78 -2.80 -1.07
CA ASN A 120 13.80 -3.58 -0.39
C ASN A 120 13.19 -4.88 0.14
N VAL A 121 13.83 -6.02 -0.11
CA VAL A 121 13.35 -7.33 0.34
C VAL A 121 14.38 -7.96 1.26
N ASN A 122 14.06 -8.11 2.54
CA ASN A 122 14.93 -8.73 3.53
C ASN A 122 14.10 -9.38 4.62
N PHE A 123 14.45 -10.58 5.07
CA PHE A 123 13.84 -11.13 6.29
C PHE A 123 14.39 -10.40 7.53
N ASN A 124 13.68 -10.48 8.65
CA ASN A 124 14.13 -9.90 9.92
C ASN A 124 14.10 -10.96 11.03
N LYS A 125 15.22 -11.17 11.72
CA LYS A 125 15.36 -12.20 12.76
C LYS A 125 14.38 -12.03 13.94
N ASN A 126 14.08 -10.79 14.33
CA ASN A 126 13.14 -10.52 15.41
C ASN A 126 11.72 -10.90 15.00
N ILE A 127 11.35 -10.63 13.74
CA ILE A 127 10.06 -11.04 13.16
C ILE A 127 9.98 -12.56 13.03
N GLU A 128 11.05 -13.23 12.58
CA GLU A 128 11.10 -14.71 12.52
C GLU A 128 10.83 -15.35 13.88
N LEU A 129 11.47 -14.84 14.93
CA LEU A 129 11.26 -15.37 16.28
C LEU A 129 9.84 -15.08 16.79
N LEU A 130 9.33 -13.86 16.57
CA LEU A 130 7.97 -13.46 16.94
C LEU A 130 6.94 -14.40 16.30
N ALA A 131 7.03 -14.59 14.99
CA ALA A 131 6.15 -15.44 14.21
C ALA A 131 6.24 -16.92 14.62
N LEU A 132 7.45 -17.42 14.92
CA LEU A 132 7.63 -18.78 15.43
C LEU A 132 6.95 -18.97 16.80
N CYS A 133 7.12 -18.01 17.72
CA CYS A 133 6.49 -18.05 19.03
C CYS A 133 4.95 -18.05 18.92
N TYR A 134 4.41 -17.25 17.99
CA TYR A 134 2.97 -17.26 17.71
C TYR A 134 2.52 -18.58 17.08
N PHE A 135 3.28 -19.13 16.12
CA PHE A 135 2.92 -20.42 15.52
C PHE A 135 2.81 -21.53 16.58
N PHE A 136 3.61 -21.49 17.64
CA PHE A 136 3.47 -22.42 18.77
C PHE A 136 2.19 -22.26 19.59
N THR A 137 1.44 -21.15 19.48
CA THR A 137 0.13 -21.02 20.15
C THR A 137 -0.97 -21.69 19.37
N ILE A 138 -0.81 -21.82 18.05
CA ILE A 138 -1.78 -22.46 17.16
C ILE A 138 -1.31 -23.83 16.64
N TYR A 139 -0.11 -24.28 17.02
CA TYR A 139 0.51 -25.49 16.48
C TYR A 139 -0.39 -26.72 16.60
N GLU A 140 -0.99 -26.94 17.78
CA GLU A 140 -1.87 -28.09 18.03
C GLU A 140 -3.10 -28.05 17.11
N ASP A 141 -3.71 -26.89 16.93
CA ASP A 141 -4.85 -26.70 16.03
C ASP A 141 -4.44 -26.99 14.57
N ILE A 142 -3.28 -26.50 14.13
CA ILE A 142 -2.78 -26.69 12.77
C ILE A 142 -2.46 -28.16 12.47
N VAL A 143 -1.81 -28.89 13.40
CA VAL A 143 -1.52 -30.31 13.18
C VAL A 143 -2.74 -31.21 13.29
N ALA A 144 -3.77 -30.77 14.02
CA ALA A 144 -5.06 -31.45 14.16
C ALA A 144 -5.99 -31.27 12.95
N ILE A 145 -5.66 -30.38 12.00
CA ILE A 145 -6.42 -30.22 10.75
C ILE A 145 -6.57 -31.58 10.04
N PRO A 146 -7.80 -32.04 9.76
CA PRO A 146 -8.03 -33.32 9.09
C PRO A 146 -7.41 -33.37 7.68
N GLU A 147 -6.84 -34.52 7.33
CA GLU A 147 -6.30 -34.78 5.98
C GLU A 147 -7.34 -34.65 4.85
N THR A 148 -8.62 -34.74 5.20
CA THR A 148 -9.77 -34.61 4.29
C THR A 148 -10.24 -33.17 4.14
N GLN A 149 -9.78 -32.23 4.97
CA GLN A 149 -10.22 -30.83 4.89
C GLN A 149 -9.50 -30.14 3.73
N THR A 150 -10.27 -29.70 2.74
CA THR A 150 -9.77 -28.99 1.56
C THR A 150 -10.40 -27.60 1.41
N ILE A 151 -9.68 -26.74 0.70
CA ILE A 151 -10.15 -25.43 0.24
C ILE A 151 -9.87 -25.31 -1.26
N GLU A 152 -10.71 -24.58 -1.98
CA GLU A 152 -10.48 -24.29 -3.39
C GLU A 152 -9.54 -23.08 -3.52
N ILE A 153 -8.43 -23.25 -4.23
CA ILE A 153 -7.49 -22.18 -4.60
C ILE A 153 -7.24 -22.30 -6.10
N ASP A 154 -7.52 -21.22 -6.85
CA ASP A 154 -7.40 -21.17 -8.32
C ASP A 154 -8.09 -22.35 -9.04
N GLY A 155 -9.30 -22.71 -8.60
CA GLY A 155 -10.09 -23.81 -9.17
C GLY A 155 -9.57 -25.21 -8.84
N LYS A 156 -8.64 -25.35 -7.89
CA LYS A 156 -8.08 -26.63 -7.44
C LYS A 156 -8.38 -26.86 -5.97
N GLN A 157 -8.77 -28.09 -5.63
CA GLN A 157 -8.89 -28.52 -4.25
C GLN A 157 -7.51 -28.75 -3.64
N VAL A 158 -7.22 -28.02 -2.57
CA VAL A 158 -5.95 -28.03 -1.84
C VAL A 158 -6.22 -28.46 -0.41
N LYS A 159 -5.43 -29.38 0.13
CA LYS A 159 -5.51 -29.72 1.55
C LYS A 159 -5.07 -28.52 2.39
N VAL A 160 -5.89 -28.14 3.36
CA VAL A 160 -5.57 -26.98 4.22
C VAL A 160 -4.24 -27.20 4.96
N LYS A 161 -3.96 -28.43 5.39
CA LYS A 161 -2.72 -28.77 6.09
C LYS A 161 -1.46 -28.60 5.24
N ASP A 162 -1.53 -28.82 3.92
CA ASP A 162 -0.38 -28.69 3.02
C ASP A 162 0.09 -27.23 2.92
N LEU A 163 -0.81 -26.26 3.12
CA LEU A 163 -0.50 -24.83 3.14
C LEU A 163 0.47 -24.47 4.27
N TYR A 164 0.44 -25.21 5.38
CA TYR A 164 1.28 -25.00 6.56
C TYR A 164 2.48 -25.95 6.61
N SER A 165 2.74 -26.74 5.57
CA SER A 165 3.76 -27.79 5.57
C SER A 165 5.17 -27.29 5.95
N LEU A 166 5.57 -26.11 5.44
CA LEU A 166 6.84 -25.48 5.81
C LEU A 166 6.85 -25.01 7.27
N ASN A 167 5.78 -24.37 7.74
CA ASN A 167 5.66 -23.93 9.14
C ASN A 167 5.72 -25.13 10.10
N ILE A 168 4.97 -26.21 9.81
CA ILE A 168 4.97 -27.45 10.59
C ILE A 168 6.38 -28.07 10.60
N LYS A 169 7.05 -28.14 9.44
CA LYS A 169 8.42 -28.65 9.34
C LYS A 169 9.37 -27.91 10.28
N ILE A 170 9.33 -26.58 10.26
CA ILE A 170 10.18 -25.75 11.11
C ILE A 170 9.80 -25.93 12.59
N ALA A 171 8.50 -25.83 12.92
CA ALA A 171 8.02 -25.92 14.29
C ALA A 171 8.35 -27.26 14.96
N ASN A 172 8.35 -28.36 14.19
CA ASN A 172 8.70 -29.69 14.68
C ASN A 172 10.11 -29.77 15.28
N GLU A 173 11.05 -28.93 14.85
CA GLU A 173 12.41 -28.90 15.41
C GLU A 173 12.46 -28.31 16.84
N PHE A 174 11.41 -27.61 17.24
CA PHE A 174 11.34 -26.86 18.49
C PHE A 174 10.27 -27.37 19.47
N ILE A 175 9.59 -28.48 19.16
CA ILE A 175 8.62 -29.15 20.06
C ILE A 175 9.13 -29.29 21.50
N PRO A 176 10.40 -29.65 21.76
CA PRO A 176 10.91 -29.77 23.14
C PRO A 176 10.78 -28.48 23.97
N TYR A 177 10.69 -27.31 23.32
CA TYR A 177 10.64 -26.00 23.95
C TYR A 177 9.22 -25.43 24.12
N LEU A 178 8.17 -26.17 23.73
CA LEU A 178 6.76 -25.71 23.86
C LEU A 178 6.34 -25.42 25.32
N LYS A 179 7.09 -25.96 26.29
CA LYS A 179 6.90 -25.73 27.75
C LYS A 179 7.91 -24.75 28.34
N SER A 180 8.67 -24.02 27.51
CA SER A 180 9.62 -23.00 27.96
C SER A 180 8.90 -21.94 28.81
N LYS A 181 9.54 -21.55 29.92
CA LYS A 181 9.07 -20.44 30.76
C LYS A 181 9.08 -19.12 29.99
N ASN A 182 10.09 -18.91 29.14
CA ASN A 182 10.21 -17.70 28.32
C ASN A 182 9.09 -17.65 27.29
N LEU A 183 8.80 -18.77 26.61
CA LEU A 183 7.66 -18.87 25.69
C LEU A 183 6.32 -18.61 26.42
N SER A 184 6.15 -19.11 27.65
CA SER A 184 4.95 -18.82 28.44
C SER A 184 4.77 -17.34 28.73
N ILE A 185 5.86 -16.61 28.99
CA ILE A 185 5.81 -15.15 29.17
C ILE A 185 5.40 -14.48 27.86
N ILE A 186 6.05 -14.84 26.74
CA ILE A 186 5.74 -14.31 25.41
C ILE A 186 4.26 -14.53 25.05
N ARG A 187 3.74 -15.73 25.29
CA ARG A 187 2.32 -16.08 25.04
C ARG A 187 1.34 -15.16 25.76
N SER A 188 1.64 -14.75 26.99
CA SER A 188 0.76 -13.84 27.75
C SER A 188 0.57 -12.47 27.07
N TYR A 189 1.51 -12.05 26.21
CA TYR A 189 1.37 -10.83 25.40
C TYR A 189 0.47 -11.04 24.18
N PHE A 190 0.42 -12.27 23.63
CA PHE A 190 -0.45 -12.62 22.51
C PHE A 190 -1.90 -12.85 22.94
N GLU A 191 -2.13 -13.16 24.22
CA GLU A 191 -3.47 -13.25 24.80
C GLU A 191 -4.10 -11.86 25.01
N LYS A 192 -3.27 -10.86 25.31
CA LYS A 192 -3.72 -9.47 25.49
C LYS A 192 -3.96 -8.76 24.16
N ASP A 193 -3.24 -9.16 23.11
CA ASP A 193 -3.22 -8.44 21.86
C ASP A 193 -2.73 -9.29 20.69
N PHE A 194 -3.13 -8.93 19.47
CA PHE A 194 -2.68 -9.61 18.26
C PHE A 194 -1.15 -9.48 18.09
N TYR A 195 -0.46 -10.60 17.92
CA TYR A 195 1.00 -10.69 17.97
C TYR A 195 1.73 -9.77 16.98
N LEU A 196 1.16 -9.49 15.80
CA LEU A 196 1.80 -8.62 14.80
C LEU A 196 1.79 -7.14 15.20
N HIS A 197 0.98 -6.74 16.17
CA HIS A 197 1.02 -5.37 16.71
C HIS A 197 2.35 -5.03 17.38
N TYR A 198 3.15 -6.02 17.79
CA TYR A 198 4.50 -5.82 18.33
C TYR A 198 5.57 -5.62 17.25
N SER A 199 5.25 -5.79 15.97
CA SER A 199 6.24 -5.84 14.88
C SER A 199 7.00 -4.54 14.68
N ASN A 200 6.31 -3.39 14.70
CA ASN A 200 6.98 -2.08 14.59
C ASN A 200 7.95 -1.83 15.74
N PHE A 201 7.59 -2.24 16.95
CA PHE A 201 8.48 -2.19 18.10
C PHE A 201 9.72 -3.06 17.86
N LEU A 202 9.53 -4.32 17.44
CA LEU A 202 10.63 -5.25 17.19
C LEU A 202 11.56 -4.86 16.03
N LEU A 203 11.03 -4.17 15.02
CA LEU A 203 11.83 -3.59 13.93
C LEU A 203 12.61 -2.34 14.36
N SER A 204 12.22 -1.71 15.47
CA SER A 204 12.84 -0.47 15.98
C SER A 204 13.95 -0.69 17.02
N ILE A 205 14.17 -1.93 17.47
CA ILE A 205 15.18 -2.30 18.46
C ILE A 205 16.26 -3.18 17.84
N ASP A 206 17.36 -3.36 18.58
CA ASP A 206 18.44 -4.26 18.18
C ASP A 206 17.97 -5.72 18.02
N SER A 207 18.77 -6.52 17.34
CA SER A 207 18.42 -7.94 17.11
C SER A 207 18.59 -8.78 18.38
N PHE A 208 17.68 -9.73 18.57
CA PHE A 208 17.85 -10.80 19.56
C PHE A 208 19.14 -11.61 19.27
N PRO A 209 19.88 -12.10 20.29
CA PRO A 209 19.56 -12.10 21.72
C PRO A 209 20.12 -10.89 22.50
N HIS A 210 20.49 -9.82 21.81
CA HIS A 210 21.07 -8.62 22.42
C HIS A 210 20.16 -7.40 22.36
N ALA A 211 18.88 -7.60 22.09
CA ALA A 211 17.91 -6.51 22.02
C ALA A 211 17.71 -5.89 23.40
N PHE A 212 17.61 -4.57 23.47
CA PHE A 212 17.28 -3.86 24.70
C PHE A 212 16.36 -2.68 24.44
N VAL A 213 15.57 -2.33 25.45
CA VAL A 213 14.66 -1.18 25.41
C VAL A 213 15.45 0.06 25.79
N THR A 214 15.86 0.85 24.79
CA THR A 214 16.78 1.99 24.94
C THR A 214 16.13 3.21 25.61
N SER A 215 14.89 3.53 25.25
CA SER A 215 14.02 4.57 25.87
C SER A 215 12.69 4.64 25.09
N ASP A 216 11.73 5.43 25.59
CA ASP A 216 10.36 5.58 25.07
C ASP A 216 10.31 5.80 23.54
N THR A 217 10.04 4.74 22.78
CA THR A 217 9.69 4.84 21.36
C THR A 217 8.17 4.94 21.27
N GLN A 218 7.64 5.55 20.21
CA GLN A 218 6.18 5.62 20.02
C GLN A 218 5.49 4.24 20.06
N PHE A 219 6.24 3.16 19.77
CA PHE A 219 5.75 1.79 19.76
C PHE A 219 5.73 1.13 21.14
N VAL A 220 6.43 1.69 22.15
CA VAL A 220 6.36 1.22 23.54
C VAL A 220 4.97 1.40 24.13
N LYS A 221 4.16 2.33 23.59
CA LYS A 221 2.76 2.55 24.00
C LYS A 221 1.84 1.32 23.84
N ARG A 222 2.30 0.28 23.14
CA ARG A 222 1.59 -1.01 23.05
C ARG A 222 1.73 -1.87 24.31
N PHE A 223 2.74 -1.57 25.14
CA PHE A 223 2.95 -2.19 26.44
C PHE A 223 2.33 -1.33 27.53
N GLU A 224 2.04 -1.95 28.68
CA GLU A 224 1.47 -1.21 29.82
C GLU A 224 2.46 -0.18 30.37
N THR A 225 3.75 -0.54 30.37
CA THR A 225 4.86 0.31 30.82
C THR A 225 6.15 -0.01 30.05
N ILE A 226 7.17 0.84 30.17
CA ILE A 226 8.51 0.54 29.68
C ILE A 226 9.07 -0.75 30.32
N ASP A 227 8.79 -1.00 31.60
CA ASP A 227 9.27 -2.20 32.28
C ASP A 227 8.54 -3.47 31.79
N ASP A 228 7.27 -3.35 31.43
CA ASP A 228 6.53 -4.42 30.74
C ASP A 228 7.16 -4.76 29.38
N ALA A 229 7.53 -3.74 28.59
CA ALA A 229 8.27 -3.94 27.34
C ALA A 229 9.64 -4.64 27.57
N LYS A 230 10.36 -4.30 28.66
CA LYS A 230 11.62 -4.96 29.02
C LYS A 230 11.41 -6.42 29.39
N ILE A 231 10.32 -6.78 30.07
CA ILE A 231 9.98 -8.17 30.40
C ILE A 231 9.78 -8.96 29.11
N PHE A 232 9.00 -8.43 28.16
CA PHE A 232 8.79 -9.03 26.84
C PHE A 232 10.12 -9.24 26.09
N VAL A 233 10.93 -8.19 25.94
CA VAL A 233 12.22 -8.26 25.23
C VAL A 233 13.18 -9.23 25.90
N LYS A 234 13.24 -9.25 27.24
CA LYS A 234 14.06 -10.20 27.97
C LYS A 234 13.63 -11.64 27.70
N ALA A 235 12.33 -11.93 27.74
CA ALA A 235 11.81 -13.26 27.44
C ALA A 235 12.15 -13.68 25.99
N MET A 236 12.06 -12.76 25.02
CA MET A 236 12.46 -13.03 23.63
C MET A 236 13.97 -13.30 23.50
N ASN A 237 14.84 -12.52 24.13
CA ASN A 237 16.29 -12.76 24.16
C ASN A 237 16.64 -14.12 24.78
N ASP A 238 16.04 -14.43 25.92
CA ASP A 238 16.29 -15.66 26.65
C ASP A 238 15.78 -16.87 25.86
N PHE A 239 14.60 -16.77 25.24
CA PHE A 239 14.06 -17.82 24.39
C PHE A 239 14.89 -18.04 23.12
N TYR A 240 15.34 -16.95 22.48
CA TYR A 240 16.27 -17.00 21.33
C TYR A 240 17.51 -17.86 21.65
N THR A 241 18.10 -17.62 22.83
CA THR A 241 19.28 -18.34 23.30
C THR A 241 18.94 -19.78 23.67
N GLU A 242 17.83 -19.99 24.38
CA GLU A 242 17.35 -21.31 24.82
C GLU A 242 17.17 -22.29 23.66
N ILE A 243 16.60 -21.83 22.54
CA ILE A 243 16.36 -22.65 21.35
C ILE A 243 17.53 -22.67 20.37
N ASN A 244 18.64 -22.00 20.71
CA ASN A 244 19.81 -21.81 19.85
C ASN A 244 19.46 -21.28 18.45
N PHE A 245 18.69 -20.18 18.40
CA PHE A 245 18.05 -19.72 17.16
C PHE A 245 19.04 -19.33 16.06
N ASP A 246 20.25 -18.88 16.39
CA ASP A 246 21.30 -18.64 15.38
C ASP A 246 21.66 -19.92 14.61
N GLN A 247 21.73 -21.07 15.29
CA GLN A 247 22.00 -22.35 14.64
C GLN A 247 20.88 -22.74 13.67
N PHE A 248 19.63 -22.43 14.02
CA PHE A 248 18.48 -22.60 13.12
C PHE A 248 18.60 -21.70 11.89
N LEU A 249 18.87 -20.41 12.08
CA LEU A 249 19.01 -19.46 10.96
C LEU A 249 20.13 -19.87 10.00
N ASP A 250 21.27 -20.33 10.54
CA ASP A 250 22.38 -20.85 9.73
C ASP A 250 22.00 -22.13 8.98
N LYS A 251 21.31 -23.06 9.65
CA LYS A 251 20.81 -24.30 9.04
C LYS A 251 19.82 -24.03 7.90
N TYR A 252 18.95 -23.02 8.06
CA TYR A 252 17.92 -22.64 7.09
C TYR A 252 18.37 -21.54 6.11
N LYS A 253 19.66 -21.19 6.07
CA LYS A 253 20.20 -20.13 5.20
C LYS A 253 19.82 -20.28 3.72
N LEU A 254 19.80 -21.52 3.21
CA LEU A 254 19.34 -21.80 1.86
C LEU A 254 17.87 -21.39 1.67
N TYR A 255 17.00 -21.73 2.62
CA TYR A 255 15.56 -21.44 2.55
C TYR A 255 15.33 -19.93 2.58
N TYR A 256 16.02 -19.19 3.44
CA TYR A 256 15.95 -17.73 3.45
C TYR A 256 16.42 -17.13 2.11
N ASN A 257 17.55 -17.59 1.56
CA ASN A 257 18.02 -17.12 0.26
C ASN A 257 17.03 -17.43 -0.87
N THR A 258 16.42 -18.62 -0.84
CA THR A 258 15.37 -19.02 -1.79
C THR A 258 14.16 -18.10 -1.65
N MET A 259 13.61 -17.92 -0.44
CA MET A 259 12.45 -17.05 -0.18
C MET A 259 12.70 -15.63 -0.68
N ILE A 260 13.85 -15.02 -0.37
CA ILE A 260 14.21 -13.68 -0.86
C ILE A 260 14.27 -13.67 -2.39
N THR A 261 14.80 -14.73 -3.01
CA THR A 261 14.82 -14.86 -4.47
C THR A 261 13.42 -15.00 -5.06
N GLU A 262 12.54 -15.80 -4.45
CA GLU A 262 11.15 -15.97 -4.89
C GLU A 262 10.40 -14.64 -4.86
N VAL A 263 10.50 -13.90 -3.75
CA VAL A 263 9.86 -12.58 -3.60
C VAL A 263 10.46 -11.58 -4.58
N THR A 264 11.79 -11.46 -4.64
CA THR A 264 12.48 -10.47 -5.49
C THR A 264 12.14 -10.66 -6.97
N LYS A 265 12.07 -11.91 -7.45
CA LYS A 265 11.71 -12.23 -8.84
C LYS A 265 10.23 -12.00 -9.16
N ASN A 266 9.37 -11.90 -8.14
CA ASN A 266 7.93 -11.71 -8.27
C ASN A 266 7.47 -10.34 -7.75
N LEU A 267 8.40 -9.40 -7.52
CA LEU A 267 8.05 -8.07 -7.05
C LEU A 267 7.00 -7.42 -7.96
N PRO A 268 6.01 -6.73 -7.37
CA PRO A 268 5.03 -5.98 -8.15
C PRO A 268 5.71 -4.94 -9.04
N ALA A 269 5.11 -4.69 -10.21
CA ALA A 269 5.65 -3.74 -11.18
C ALA A 269 5.74 -2.33 -10.57
N GLU A 270 6.87 -1.64 -10.76
CA GLU A 270 7.24 -0.40 -10.05
C GLU A 270 6.20 0.75 -10.13
N ASN A 271 5.26 0.68 -11.08
CA ASN A 271 4.19 1.67 -11.21
C ASN A 271 3.18 1.64 -10.06
N PHE A 272 2.97 0.52 -9.35
CA PHE A 272 1.94 0.47 -8.30
C PHE A 272 2.20 1.46 -7.16
N ILE A 273 3.45 1.61 -6.71
CA ILE A 273 3.84 2.60 -5.70
C ILE A 273 3.52 4.00 -6.20
N THR A 274 3.83 4.28 -7.46
CA THR A 274 3.56 5.60 -8.04
C THR A 274 2.05 5.88 -8.09
N GLU A 275 1.22 4.88 -8.43
CA GLU A 275 -0.25 5.02 -8.37
C GLU A 275 -0.71 5.31 -6.96
N MET A 276 -0.23 4.56 -5.96
CA MET A 276 -0.61 4.78 -4.57
C MET A 276 -0.22 6.19 -4.09
N GLU A 277 1.03 6.61 -4.31
CA GLU A 277 1.48 7.93 -3.85
C GLU A 277 0.76 9.09 -4.55
N HIS A 278 0.41 8.93 -5.82
CA HIS A 278 -0.36 9.94 -6.54
C HIS A 278 -1.82 9.96 -6.07
N PHE A 279 -2.47 8.80 -5.99
CA PHE A 279 -3.86 8.66 -5.55
C PHE A 279 -4.07 9.18 -4.12
N TYR A 280 -3.21 8.81 -3.18
CA TYR A 280 -3.31 9.27 -1.78
C TYR A 280 -2.70 10.65 -1.56
N GLY A 281 -1.98 11.22 -2.53
CA GLY A 281 -1.32 12.52 -2.42
C GLY A 281 -0.19 12.57 -1.40
N LYS A 282 0.44 11.44 -1.08
CA LYS A 282 1.52 11.32 -0.08
C LYS A 282 2.71 10.55 -0.65
N ARG A 283 3.93 11.06 -0.41
CA ARG A 283 5.18 10.42 -0.85
C ARG A 283 5.93 9.83 0.34
N ILE A 284 6.49 8.65 0.14
CA ILE A 284 7.22 7.85 1.13
C ILE A 284 8.63 7.57 0.62
N GLN A 285 9.65 7.65 1.46
CA GLN A 285 11.01 7.48 0.99
C GLN A 285 11.33 6.02 0.69
N ASN A 286 10.94 5.11 1.58
CA ASN A 286 11.36 3.71 1.54
C ASN A 286 10.18 2.73 1.59
N TYR A 287 10.27 1.66 0.81
CA TYR A 287 9.33 0.54 0.81
C TYR A 287 10.07 -0.76 1.12
N ASN A 288 9.65 -1.46 2.17
CA ASN A 288 10.33 -2.66 2.66
C ASN A 288 9.40 -3.87 2.72
N LEU A 289 9.90 -5.03 2.33
CA LEU A 289 9.20 -6.31 2.44
C LEU A 289 10.03 -7.24 3.32
N TYR A 290 9.36 -7.80 4.31
CA TYR A 290 9.89 -8.70 5.33
C TYR A 290 9.18 -10.05 5.25
N PRO A 291 9.43 -10.84 4.18
CA PRO A 291 8.89 -12.20 4.09
C PRO A 291 9.44 -13.06 5.22
N SER A 292 8.62 -13.98 5.72
CA SER A 292 8.95 -14.82 6.86
C SER A 292 8.66 -16.30 6.66
N LEU A 293 9.62 -17.15 7.00
CA LEU A 293 9.47 -18.62 6.90
C LEU A 293 8.62 -19.20 8.04
N THR A 294 8.63 -18.53 9.19
CA THR A 294 7.93 -18.98 10.41
C THR A 294 6.52 -18.41 10.53
N MET A 295 6.20 -17.35 9.77
CA MET A 295 4.88 -16.73 9.74
C MET A 295 3.83 -17.64 9.09
N PRO A 296 2.64 -17.81 9.70
CA PRO A 296 1.62 -18.70 9.17
C PRO A 296 1.22 -18.33 7.73
N PHE A 297 0.83 -19.34 6.96
CA PHE A 297 0.38 -19.20 5.58
C PHE A 297 -0.61 -18.05 5.39
N SER A 298 -0.40 -17.24 4.35
CA SER A 298 -1.24 -16.12 3.93
C SER A 298 -1.44 -14.99 4.95
N GLN A 299 -0.78 -15.02 6.12
CA GLN A 299 -0.81 -13.88 7.03
C GLN A 299 0.09 -12.76 6.51
N GLY A 300 -0.34 -11.52 6.72
CA GLY A 300 0.40 -10.31 6.43
C GLY A 300 0.06 -9.20 7.41
N PHE A 301 0.94 -8.21 7.53
CA PHE A 301 0.69 -7.04 8.36
C PHE A 301 1.54 -5.84 7.94
N ALA A 302 0.93 -4.65 7.98
CA ALA A 302 1.58 -3.38 7.73
C ALA A 302 2.53 -2.98 8.86
N VAL A 303 3.75 -2.62 8.50
CA VAL A 303 4.78 -2.06 9.38
C VAL A 303 5.29 -0.76 8.78
N GLY A 304 5.85 0.13 9.60
CA GLY A 304 6.35 1.39 9.08
C GLY A 304 6.58 2.49 10.09
N SER A 305 6.97 3.63 9.55
CA SER A 305 7.18 4.90 10.22
C SER A 305 6.74 6.04 9.28
N SER A 306 7.00 7.30 9.64
CA SER A 306 6.67 8.45 8.78
C SER A 306 7.27 8.36 7.38
N ASP A 307 8.48 7.80 7.25
CA ASP A 307 9.29 7.83 6.02
C ASP A 307 9.51 6.45 5.39
N MET A 308 8.97 5.40 6.01
CA MET A 308 9.08 4.02 5.54
C MET A 308 7.76 3.30 5.69
N ILE A 309 7.31 2.65 4.64
CA ILE A 309 6.21 1.68 4.68
C ILE A 309 6.81 0.30 4.43
N GLY A 310 6.31 -0.72 5.11
CA GLY A 310 6.66 -2.08 4.79
C GLY A 310 5.63 -3.11 5.22
N ASN A 311 5.86 -4.35 4.82
CA ASN A 311 4.99 -5.48 5.14
C ASN A 311 5.79 -6.65 5.67
N ILE A 312 5.28 -7.29 6.70
CA ILE A 312 5.68 -8.64 7.14
C ILE A 312 4.66 -9.64 6.63
N PHE A 313 5.09 -10.80 6.11
CA PHE A 313 4.15 -11.77 5.53
C PHE A 313 4.70 -13.19 5.42
N GLY A 314 3.80 -14.17 5.47
CA GLY A 314 4.05 -15.59 5.17
C GLY A 314 3.89 -15.92 3.69
N SER A 315 3.96 -17.21 3.35
CA SER A 315 3.82 -17.68 1.95
C SER A 315 2.40 -17.53 1.41
N PHE A 316 2.26 -17.46 0.07
CA PHE A 316 0.97 -17.31 -0.62
C PHE A 316 0.47 -18.60 -1.28
N ASN A 317 1.39 -19.52 -1.61
CA ASN A 317 1.10 -20.78 -2.27
C ASN A 317 1.54 -21.96 -1.38
N ILE A 318 1.08 -23.15 -1.74
CA ILE A 318 1.52 -24.41 -1.12
C ILE A 318 3.05 -24.56 -1.33
N PRO A 319 3.85 -24.68 -0.27
CA PRO A 319 5.26 -25.03 -0.39
C PRO A 319 5.43 -26.42 -1.00
N LYS A 320 6.41 -26.60 -1.89
CA LYS A 320 6.69 -27.87 -2.57
C LYS A 320 8.17 -28.21 -2.48
N GLU A 321 8.46 -29.51 -2.46
CA GLU A 321 9.83 -30.02 -2.38
C GLU A 321 10.59 -29.45 -1.18
N ILE A 322 9.90 -29.19 -0.06
CA ILE A 322 10.50 -28.58 1.14
C ILE A 322 11.52 -29.49 1.85
N ASP A 323 11.64 -30.76 1.45
CA ASP A 323 12.69 -31.67 1.89
C ASP A 323 13.88 -31.73 0.91
N ASN A 324 13.75 -31.10 -0.25
CA ASN A 324 14.80 -31.00 -1.25
C ASN A 324 15.70 -29.78 -0.97
N ASN A 325 16.89 -30.04 -0.43
CA ASN A 325 17.86 -29.00 -0.10
C ASN A 325 18.64 -28.45 -1.31
N SER A 326 18.19 -28.64 -2.55
CA SER A 326 18.80 -28.00 -3.72
C SER A 326 18.07 -26.72 -4.15
N ASN A 327 16.73 -26.75 -4.21
CA ASN A 327 15.93 -25.64 -4.73
C ASN A 327 14.43 -25.82 -4.37
N PRO A 328 14.03 -25.68 -3.09
CA PRO A 328 12.64 -25.85 -2.70
C PRO A 328 11.75 -24.74 -3.31
N ASP A 329 10.47 -25.02 -3.51
CA ASP A 329 9.46 -23.97 -3.73
C ASP A 329 8.84 -23.61 -2.38
N LEU A 330 9.09 -22.41 -1.90
CA LEU A 330 8.67 -22.01 -0.55
C LEU A 330 7.29 -21.33 -0.56
N GLY A 331 6.64 -21.26 -1.72
CA GLY A 331 5.30 -20.71 -1.85
C GLY A 331 5.23 -19.19 -1.90
N PHE A 332 6.36 -18.49 -2.08
CA PHE A 332 6.39 -17.02 -2.20
C PHE A 332 6.34 -16.54 -3.66
N LYS A 333 6.40 -17.46 -4.64
CA LYS A 333 6.34 -17.15 -6.08
C LYS A 333 4.92 -16.82 -6.54
N ASN A 334 4.38 -15.68 -6.12
CA ASN A 334 3.07 -15.21 -6.56
C ASN A 334 3.04 -13.68 -6.69
N ASN A 335 3.29 -13.16 -7.90
CA ASN A 335 3.34 -11.71 -8.15
C ASN A 335 2.00 -11.01 -7.93
N VAL A 336 0.87 -11.66 -8.25
CA VAL A 336 -0.47 -11.09 -8.07
C VAL A 336 -0.81 -11.01 -6.58
N ALA A 337 -0.64 -12.10 -5.82
CA ALA A 337 -0.88 -12.10 -4.38
C ALA A 337 0.05 -11.14 -3.65
N LEU A 338 1.34 -11.10 -4.02
CA LEU A 338 2.29 -10.15 -3.44
C LEU A 338 1.88 -8.70 -3.74
N ARG A 339 1.45 -8.38 -4.96
CA ARG A 339 0.93 -7.04 -5.30
C ARG A 339 -0.32 -6.71 -4.48
N THR A 340 -1.29 -7.62 -4.40
CA THR A 340 -2.54 -7.41 -3.65
C THR A 340 -2.23 -7.15 -2.17
N LEU A 341 -1.36 -7.96 -1.56
CA LEU A 341 -0.90 -7.75 -0.20
C LEU A 341 -0.18 -6.41 -0.06
N CYS A 342 0.72 -6.06 -0.98
CA CYS A 342 1.42 -4.78 -0.95
C CYS A 342 0.45 -3.61 -0.96
N VAL A 343 -0.54 -3.61 -1.86
CA VAL A 343 -1.52 -2.54 -1.94
C VAL A 343 -2.38 -2.46 -0.68
N HIS A 344 -2.81 -3.61 -0.14
CA HIS A 344 -3.60 -3.68 1.10
C HIS A 344 -2.81 -3.09 2.29
N GLU A 345 -1.67 -3.69 2.63
CA GLU A 345 -0.92 -3.36 3.83
C GLU A 345 -0.25 -1.98 3.72
N PHE A 346 0.25 -1.61 2.54
CA PHE A 346 0.75 -0.23 2.36
C PHE A 346 -0.39 0.79 2.48
N GLY A 347 -1.61 0.41 2.06
CA GLY A 347 -2.82 1.23 2.15
C GLY A 347 -3.06 1.75 3.57
N HIS A 348 -2.88 0.91 4.58
CA HIS A 348 -3.02 1.31 6.00
C HIS A 348 -2.15 2.52 6.38
N SER A 349 -0.93 2.61 5.85
CA SER A 349 -0.01 3.72 6.11
C SER A 349 -0.38 5.04 5.41
N PHE A 350 -1.26 4.98 4.40
CA PHE A 350 -1.85 6.14 3.73
C PHE A 350 -3.18 6.53 4.37
N ILE A 351 -4.00 5.55 4.73
CA ILE A 351 -5.41 5.73 5.05
C ILE A 351 -5.64 5.99 6.53
N ASN A 352 -4.99 5.22 7.42
CA ASN A 352 -5.26 5.32 8.86
C ASN A 352 -4.94 6.72 9.39
N PRO A 353 -3.80 7.36 9.03
CA PRO A 353 -3.54 8.74 9.43
C PRO A 353 -4.57 9.76 8.93
N VAL A 354 -5.23 9.50 7.80
CA VAL A 354 -6.29 10.36 7.27
C VAL A 354 -7.55 10.22 8.11
N ILE A 355 -7.98 8.99 8.39
CA ILE A 355 -9.16 8.71 9.22
C ILE A 355 -8.93 9.17 10.66
N ASP A 356 -7.70 9.10 11.16
CA ASP A 356 -7.33 9.62 12.49
C ASP A 356 -7.47 11.13 12.63
N GLN A 357 -7.42 11.87 11.53
CA GLN A 357 -7.54 13.32 11.52
C GLN A 357 -8.98 13.81 11.30
N ILE A 358 -9.92 12.91 11.02
CA ILE A 358 -11.33 13.25 10.81
C ILE A 358 -11.97 13.65 12.14
N ASP A 359 -12.83 14.67 12.10
CA ASP A 359 -13.56 15.12 13.29
C ASP A 359 -14.42 13.96 13.82
N ASP A 360 -14.26 13.61 15.10
CA ASP A 360 -15.01 12.57 15.79
C ASP A 360 -16.53 12.72 15.60
N LYS A 361 -17.04 13.93 15.38
CA LYS A 361 -18.47 14.16 15.09
C LYS A 361 -18.93 13.48 13.81
N HIS A 362 -18.11 13.45 12.76
CA HIS A 362 -18.46 12.78 11.50
C HIS A 362 -18.45 11.26 11.66
N ILE A 363 -17.48 10.73 12.40
CA ILE A 363 -17.43 9.29 12.75
C ILE A 363 -18.64 8.89 13.60
N LYS A 364 -18.97 9.68 14.63
CA LYS A 364 -20.14 9.44 15.49
C LYS A 364 -21.47 9.54 14.75
N ALA A 365 -21.58 10.48 13.80
CA ALA A 365 -22.80 10.63 12.99
C ALA A 365 -23.12 9.38 12.16
N THR A 366 -22.10 8.57 11.83
CA THR A 366 -22.23 7.34 11.05
C THR A 366 -22.10 6.06 11.86
N GLU A 367 -21.87 6.12 13.18
CA GLU A 367 -21.64 4.95 14.03
C GLU A 367 -22.78 3.91 13.98
N LYS A 368 -24.02 4.37 13.77
CA LYS A 368 -25.19 3.49 13.57
C LYS A 368 -25.06 2.52 12.39
N LEU A 369 -24.20 2.82 11.41
CA LEU A 369 -23.91 1.96 10.25
C LEU A 369 -23.07 0.74 10.62
N PHE A 370 -22.46 0.72 11.80
CA PHE A 370 -21.75 -0.47 12.26
C PHE A 370 -22.70 -1.61 12.62
N GLU A 371 -23.87 -1.30 13.20
CA GLU A 371 -24.77 -2.31 13.77
C GLU A 371 -25.21 -3.41 12.78
N PRO A 372 -25.59 -3.10 11.52
CA PRO A 372 -25.97 -4.13 10.54
C PRO A 372 -24.84 -5.11 10.16
N ILE A 373 -23.58 -4.71 10.30
CA ILE A 373 -22.41 -5.51 9.90
C ILE A 373 -21.59 -6.02 11.09
N LYS A 374 -21.94 -5.60 12.32
CA LYS A 374 -21.16 -5.78 13.54
C LYS A 374 -20.74 -7.21 13.80
N GLU A 375 -21.66 -8.17 13.69
CA GLU A 375 -21.36 -9.58 13.95
C GLU A 375 -20.29 -10.12 12.98
N LYS A 376 -20.43 -9.82 11.69
CA LYS A 376 -19.51 -10.26 10.63
C LYS A 376 -18.16 -9.54 10.70
N MET A 377 -18.16 -8.27 11.11
CA MET A 377 -16.94 -7.49 11.33
C MET A 377 -16.18 -7.96 12.57
N PHE A 378 -16.90 -8.24 13.66
CA PHE A 378 -16.30 -8.74 14.91
C PHE A 378 -15.60 -10.09 14.70
N ALA A 379 -16.22 -11.01 13.94
CA ALA A 379 -15.60 -12.29 13.57
C ALA A 379 -14.31 -12.15 12.75
N GLN A 380 -14.10 -10.99 12.12
CA GLN A 380 -12.89 -10.65 11.36
C GLN A 380 -11.90 -9.79 12.17
N GLY A 381 -12.17 -9.52 13.44
CA GLY A 381 -11.33 -8.70 14.32
C GLY A 381 -11.62 -7.20 14.29
N TYR A 382 -12.68 -6.76 13.60
CA TYR A 382 -13.07 -5.36 13.53
C TYR A 382 -14.22 -5.08 14.50
N ASN A 383 -13.85 -4.66 15.72
CA ASN A 383 -14.76 -4.52 16.85
C ASN A 383 -15.33 -3.10 17.04
N GLU A 384 -14.83 -2.11 16.28
CA GLU A 384 -15.27 -0.72 16.36
C GLU A 384 -15.58 -0.15 14.97
N TRP A 385 -16.49 0.83 14.90
CA TRP A 385 -16.83 1.48 13.63
C TRP A 385 -15.63 2.15 12.97
N LYS A 386 -14.79 2.84 13.76
CA LYS A 386 -13.57 3.48 13.22
C LYS A 386 -12.61 2.46 12.60
N ILE A 387 -12.47 1.28 13.23
CA ILE A 387 -11.66 0.19 12.70
C ILE A 387 -12.25 -0.35 11.39
N CYS A 388 -13.58 -0.48 11.32
CA CYS A 388 -14.25 -0.83 10.08
C CYS A 388 -13.99 0.22 8.99
N LEU A 389 -14.02 1.51 9.31
CA LEU A 389 -13.72 2.57 8.36
C LEU A 389 -12.29 2.48 7.81
N TYR A 390 -11.28 2.21 8.64
CA TYR A 390 -9.91 1.97 8.14
C TYR A 390 -9.91 0.90 7.05
N GLU A 391 -10.50 -0.26 7.34
CA GLU A 391 -10.54 -1.39 6.41
C GLU A 391 -11.38 -1.09 5.17
N HIS A 392 -12.55 -0.46 5.29
CA HIS A 392 -13.38 -0.12 4.13
C HIS A 392 -12.63 0.78 3.15
N PHE A 393 -11.90 1.79 3.64
CA PHE A 393 -11.11 2.66 2.78
C PHE A 393 -9.86 1.97 2.22
N VAL A 394 -9.25 1.04 2.96
CA VAL A 394 -8.15 0.20 2.43
C VAL A 394 -8.65 -0.67 1.29
N ARG A 395 -9.77 -1.38 1.46
CA ARG A 395 -10.40 -2.17 0.39
C ARG A 395 -10.81 -1.32 -0.80
N ALA A 396 -11.35 -0.12 -0.57
CA ALA A 396 -11.70 0.79 -1.67
C ALA A 396 -10.45 1.25 -2.43
N GLY A 397 -9.36 1.53 -1.71
CA GLY A 397 -8.06 1.82 -2.28
C GLY A 397 -7.54 0.68 -3.15
N GLU A 398 -7.64 -0.58 -2.71
CA GLU A 398 -7.25 -1.73 -3.52
C GLU A 398 -7.96 -1.79 -4.87
N ILE A 399 -9.28 -1.53 -4.87
CA ILE A 399 -10.11 -1.51 -6.07
C ILE A 399 -9.65 -0.40 -7.02
N VAL A 400 -9.48 0.82 -6.52
CA VAL A 400 -9.04 1.96 -7.35
C VAL A 400 -7.65 1.73 -7.91
N ILE A 401 -6.70 1.26 -7.10
CA ILE A 401 -5.34 0.98 -7.56
C ILE A 401 -5.32 -0.15 -8.59
N ALA A 402 -6.10 -1.22 -8.41
CA ALA A 402 -6.21 -2.28 -9.41
C ALA A 402 -6.69 -1.73 -10.78
N LYS A 403 -7.70 -0.87 -10.79
CA LYS A 403 -8.17 -0.18 -12.01
C LYS A 403 -7.09 0.71 -12.63
N LEU A 404 -6.36 1.49 -11.83
CA LEU A 404 -5.25 2.35 -12.32
C LEU A 404 -4.09 1.55 -12.91
N LEU A 405 -3.95 0.29 -12.50
CA LEU A 405 -3.00 -0.67 -13.07
C LEU A 405 -3.53 -1.41 -14.31
N GLY A 406 -4.79 -1.17 -14.69
CA GLY A 406 -5.45 -1.84 -15.82
C GLY A 406 -5.92 -3.26 -15.51
N ASP A 407 -6.16 -3.58 -14.23
CA ASP A 407 -6.57 -4.91 -13.76
C ASP A 407 -8.01 -4.90 -13.25
N ASP A 408 -8.96 -4.67 -14.15
CA ASP A 408 -10.39 -4.60 -13.84
C ASP A 408 -10.94 -5.92 -13.27
N ASN A 409 -10.37 -7.05 -13.70
CA ASN A 409 -10.75 -8.37 -13.18
C ASN A 409 -10.42 -8.48 -11.68
N LYS A 410 -9.22 -8.07 -11.26
CA LYS A 410 -8.85 -8.05 -9.84
C LYS A 410 -9.70 -7.05 -9.06
N ALA A 411 -9.99 -5.87 -9.63
CA ALA A 411 -10.86 -4.89 -8.99
C ALA A 411 -12.26 -5.46 -8.70
N GLN A 412 -12.85 -6.19 -9.67
CA GLN A 412 -14.15 -6.84 -9.51
C GLN A 412 -14.10 -8.02 -8.53
N GLU A 413 -13.03 -8.81 -8.54
CA GLU A 413 -12.80 -9.90 -7.58
C GLU A 413 -12.77 -9.37 -6.14
N ILE A 414 -11.98 -8.33 -5.89
CA ILE A 414 -11.87 -7.68 -4.57
C ILE A 414 -13.23 -7.13 -4.13
N MET A 415 -13.96 -6.44 -5.02
CA MET A 415 -15.30 -5.93 -4.72
C MET A 415 -16.24 -7.07 -4.33
N ASN A 416 -16.32 -8.13 -5.15
CA ASN A 416 -17.25 -9.23 -4.95
C ASN A 416 -16.96 -10.02 -3.67
N ASP A 417 -15.69 -10.35 -3.41
CA ASP A 417 -15.30 -11.08 -2.21
C ASP A 417 -15.61 -10.27 -0.94
N ASN A 418 -15.22 -8.99 -0.92
CA ASN A 418 -15.41 -8.16 0.27
C ASN A 418 -16.90 -7.91 0.57
N VAL A 419 -17.73 -7.68 -0.45
CA VAL A 419 -19.17 -7.46 -0.26
C VAL A 419 -19.88 -8.76 0.11
N THR A 420 -19.64 -9.84 -0.63
CA THR A 420 -20.42 -11.09 -0.54
C THR A 420 -19.98 -11.97 0.62
N ASN A 421 -18.67 -12.17 0.77
CA ASN A 421 -18.12 -13.13 1.72
C ASN A 421 -17.73 -12.48 3.04
N ARG A 422 -17.41 -11.18 3.02
CA ARG A 422 -16.84 -10.45 4.17
C ARG A 422 -17.73 -9.32 4.69
N SER A 423 -18.89 -9.09 4.07
CA SER A 423 -19.92 -8.14 4.51
C SER A 423 -19.49 -6.67 4.56
N PHE A 424 -18.54 -6.25 3.72
CA PHE A 424 -18.20 -4.84 3.50
C PHE A 424 -19.27 -4.15 2.64
N ILE A 425 -20.50 -4.05 3.13
CA ILE A 425 -21.67 -3.60 2.34
C ILE A 425 -21.57 -2.14 1.87
N TYR A 426 -20.78 -1.30 2.55
CA TYR A 426 -20.57 0.11 2.20
C TYR A 426 -19.43 0.34 1.18
N LEU A 427 -18.66 -0.71 0.88
CA LEU A 427 -17.53 -0.64 -0.04
C LEU A 427 -17.88 -0.13 -1.44
N PRO A 428 -19.01 -0.52 -2.07
CA PRO A 428 -19.37 -0.02 -3.40
C PRO A 428 -19.50 1.51 -3.44
N GLN A 429 -20.20 2.09 -2.46
CA GLN A 429 -20.41 3.54 -2.37
C GLN A 429 -19.09 4.29 -2.15
N ILE A 430 -18.21 3.78 -1.28
CA ILE A 430 -16.91 4.39 -0.99
C ILE A 430 -16.02 4.36 -2.22
N ALA A 431 -15.91 3.19 -2.87
CA ALA A 431 -15.08 3.03 -4.07
C ALA A 431 -15.57 3.93 -5.22
N GLU A 432 -16.88 3.99 -5.46
CA GLU A 432 -17.49 4.85 -6.48
C GLU A 432 -17.19 6.33 -6.21
N LYS A 433 -17.36 6.81 -4.97
CA LYS A 433 -17.11 8.22 -4.62
C LYS A 433 -15.62 8.58 -4.74
N LEU A 434 -14.71 7.68 -4.39
CA LEU A 434 -13.27 7.88 -4.57
C LEU A 434 -12.89 7.93 -6.06
N GLU A 435 -13.45 7.04 -6.88
CA GLU A 435 -13.22 7.03 -8.33
C GLU A 435 -13.78 8.30 -8.98
N TYR A 436 -15.00 8.71 -8.61
CA TYR A 436 -15.58 9.96 -9.06
C TYR A 436 -14.70 11.15 -8.71
N TRP A 437 -14.23 11.22 -7.46
CA TRP A 437 -13.32 12.27 -7.03
C TRP A 437 -12.05 12.32 -7.88
N TYR A 438 -11.42 11.17 -8.09
CA TYR A 438 -10.16 11.10 -8.82
C TYR A 438 -10.31 11.64 -10.26
N TYR A 439 -11.40 11.29 -10.95
CA TYR A 439 -11.60 11.70 -12.34
C TYR A 439 -12.38 13.02 -12.54
N ASN A 440 -12.92 13.63 -11.49
CA ASN A 440 -13.77 14.83 -11.62
C ASN A 440 -13.42 15.98 -10.66
N GLU A 441 -12.93 15.68 -9.46
CA GLU A 441 -12.74 16.64 -8.36
C GLU A 441 -11.28 16.75 -7.89
N PHE A 442 -10.34 15.98 -8.47
CA PHE A 442 -8.95 15.90 -8.03
C PHE A 442 -8.25 17.26 -7.89
N PHE A 443 -8.54 18.23 -8.76
CA PHE A 443 -7.93 19.57 -8.69
C PHE A 443 -8.53 20.49 -7.63
N THR A 444 -9.71 20.17 -7.09
CA THR A 444 -10.43 21.04 -6.15
C THR A 444 -10.53 20.46 -4.75
N LYS A 445 -10.25 19.16 -4.59
CA LYS A 445 -10.40 18.45 -3.32
C LYS A 445 -9.24 17.48 -3.15
N THR A 446 -8.59 17.51 -1.99
CA THR A 446 -7.53 16.56 -1.63
C THR A 446 -8.12 15.22 -1.20
N TYR A 447 -7.31 14.15 -1.19
CA TYR A 447 -7.74 12.84 -0.70
C TYR A 447 -8.32 12.91 0.73
N PRO A 448 -7.67 13.55 1.73
CA PRO A 448 -8.25 13.68 3.07
C PRO A 448 -9.61 14.39 3.11
N GLN A 449 -9.76 15.49 2.36
CA GLN A 449 -11.03 16.21 2.26
C GLN A 449 -12.11 15.33 1.64
N LYS A 450 -11.76 14.49 0.65
CA LYS A 450 -12.73 13.57 0.06
C LYS A 450 -13.12 12.44 1.01
N VAL A 451 -12.17 11.88 1.76
CA VAL A 451 -12.48 10.85 2.77
C VAL A 451 -13.45 11.40 3.82
N ASP A 452 -13.20 12.62 4.33
CA ASP A 452 -14.08 13.29 5.28
C ASP A 452 -15.51 13.50 4.74
N GLU A 453 -15.62 13.96 3.49
CA GLU A 453 -16.90 14.08 2.79
C GLU A 453 -17.61 12.74 2.61
N ILE A 454 -16.90 11.70 2.17
CA ILE A 454 -17.48 10.37 1.99
C ILE A 454 -18.05 9.87 3.30
N ILE A 455 -17.29 9.93 4.40
CA ILE A 455 -17.76 9.49 5.71
C ILE A 455 -19.00 10.28 6.13
N SER A 456 -19.01 11.60 5.93
CA SER A 456 -20.16 12.45 6.30
C SER A 456 -21.43 12.12 5.51
N GLU A 457 -21.31 11.53 4.32
CA GLU A 457 -22.40 11.19 3.41
C GLU A 457 -22.77 9.70 3.38
N LEU A 458 -22.05 8.84 4.11
CA LEU A 458 -22.34 7.40 4.20
C LEU A 458 -23.73 7.18 4.80
N ASN A 459 -24.49 6.23 4.24
CA ASN A 459 -25.87 5.97 4.63
C ASN A 459 -26.28 4.49 4.63
#